data_AF-A0AAU8IH23-F1
#
_entry.id   AF-A0AAU8IH23-F1
#
_cell.length_a   1.000
_cell.length_b   1.000
_cell.length_c   1.000
_cell.angle_alpha   90.00
_cell.angle_beta   90.00
_cell.angle_gamma   90.00
#
_symmetry.space_group_name_H-M   'P 1'
#
loop_
_entity.id
_entity.type
_entity.pdbx_description
1 polymer ?
#
loop_
_entity_poly.entity_id
_entity_poly.type
_entity_poly.pdbx_seq_one_letter_code
_entity_poly.pdbx_strand_id
1 'polypeptide(L)'
;MQQFLLIAGCAVVLFLLMLVLSGSLRPLRWLGKLAVRLTVGVFMLFLLNVIGESFNLHIPINLATASISGILGLPGVAALVFIKLSG
;
A
#
# COMPACT_ATOMS: atom_id res chain seq x y z
N MET A 1 -9.49 37.90 -2.92
CA MET A 1 -9.27 36.94 -1.82
C MET A 1 -10.58 36.36 -1.28
N GLN A 2 -11.53 37.18 -0.81
CA GLN A 2 -12.81 36.70 -0.23
C GLN A 2 -13.63 35.81 -1.18
N GLN A 3 -13.76 36.20 -2.45
CA GLN A 3 -14.51 35.44 -3.46
C GLN A 3 -13.87 34.07 -3.76
N PHE A 4 -12.54 33.99 -3.76
CA PHE A 4 -11.80 32.73 -3.96
C PHE A 4 -12.02 31.75 -2.81
N LEU A 5 -12.07 32.26 -1.58
CA LEU A 5 -12.34 31.46 -0.39
C LEU A 5 -13.75 30.86 -0.39
N LEU A 6 -14.74 31.62 -0.86
CA LEU A 6 -16.11 31.15 -1.00
C LEU A 6 -16.25 30.07 -2.09
N ILE A 7 -15.60 30.28 -3.24
CA ILE A 7 -15.59 29.30 -4.33
C ILE A 7 -14.88 28.00 -3.88
N ALA A 8 -13.74 28.11 -3.21
CA ALA A 8 -13.03 26.96 -2.64
C ALA A 8 -13.87 26.24 -1.58
N GLY A 9 -14.57 26.97 -0.72
CA GLY A 9 -15.49 26.41 0.26
C GLY A 9 -16.64 25.64 -0.38
N CYS A 10 -17.30 26.22 -1.39
CA CYS A 10 -18.35 25.53 -2.13
C CYS A 10 -17.84 24.29 -2.88
N ALA A 11 -16.64 24.35 -3.46
CA ALA A 11 -16.02 23.21 -4.14
C ALA A 11 -15.74 22.05 -3.16
N VAL A 12 -15.29 22.34 -1.94
CA VAL A 12 -15.06 21.34 -0.89
C VAL A 12 -16.37 20.73 -0.42
N VAL A 13 -17.42 21.54 -0.20
CA VAL A 13 -18.74 21.05 0.20
C VAL A 13 -19.36 20.17 -0.90
N LEU A 14 -19.21 20.56 -2.17
CA LEU A 14 -19.67 19.77 -3.31
C LEU A 14 -18.89 18.45 -3.46
N PHE A 15 -17.57 18.46 -3.23
CA PHE A 15 -16.73 17.26 -3.21
C PHE A 15 -17.15 16.28 -2.10
N LEU A 16 -17.44 16.80 -0.90
CA LEU A 16 -17.94 16.02 0.22
C LEU A 16 -19.34 15.46 -0.05
N LEU A 17 -20.22 16.24 -0.67
CA LEU A 17 -21.56 15.81 -1.06
C LEU A 17 -21.51 14.69 -2.11
N MET A 18 -20.63 14.81 -3.10
CA MET A 18 -20.37 13.76 -4.10
C MET A 18 -19.88 12.45 -3.46
N LEU A 19 -19.12 12.52 -2.36
CA LEU A 19 -18.63 11.36 -1.60
C LEU A 19 -19.78 10.68 -0.82
N VAL A 20 -20.76 11.44 -0.33
CA VAL A 20 -21.92 10.94 0.41
C VAL A 20 -23.02 10.40 -0.51
N LEU A 21 -23.27 11.03 -1.67
CA LEU A 21 -24.12 10.47 -2.73
C LEU A 21 -23.49 9.23 -3.38
N SER A 22 -22.21 8.96 -3.13
CA SER A 22 -21.52 7.75 -3.53
C SER A 22 -22.04 6.53 -2.78
N GLY A 23 -23.23 6.04 -3.18
CA GLY A 23 -23.68 4.65 -3.03
C GLY A 23 -22.75 3.62 -3.71
N SER A 24 -21.53 4.01 -4.08
CA SER A 24 -20.49 3.20 -4.69
C SER A 24 -19.15 3.41 -3.97
N LEU A 25 -19.09 3.06 -2.68
CA LEU A 25 -17.83 2.88 -1.93
C LEU A 25 -17.05 1.61 -2.35
N ARG A 26 -17.42 0.99 -3.48
CA ARG A 26 -16.76 -0.22 -4.00
C ARG A 26 -15.27 0.04 -4.31
N PRO A 27 -14.87 1.06 -5.10
CA PRO A 27 -13.46 1.33 -5.39
C PRO A 27 -12.66 1.74 -4.15
N LEU A 28 -13.23 2.51 -3.22
CA LEU A 28 -12.54 2.87 -1.97
C LEU A 28 -12.27 1.64 -1.09
N ARG A 29 -13.21 0.67 -1.06
CA ARG A 29 -13.00 -0.64 -0.42
C ARG A 29 -11.90 -1.46 -1.11
N TRP A 30 -11.79 -1.40 -2.44
CA TRP A 30 -10.70 -2.04 -3.16
C TRP A 30 -9.34 -1.39 -2.88
N LEU A 31 -9.29 -0.04 -2.86
CA LEU A 31 -8.09 0.71 -2.51
C LEU A 31 -7.63 0.39 -1.08
N GLY A 32 -8.57 0.35 -0.13
CA GLY A 32 -8.30 -0.04 1.26
C GLY A 32 -7.81 -1.48 1.37
N LYS A 33 -8.42 -2.44 0.65
CA LYS A 33 -7.94 -3.83 0.60
C LYS A 33 -6.53 -3.93 0.02
N LEU A 34 -6.22 -3.17 -1.03
CA LEU A 34 -4.89 -3.13 -1.63
C LEU A 34 -3.88 -2.54 -0.66
N ALA A 35 -4.22 -1.42 0.00
CA ALA A 35 -3.38 -0.80 1.02
C ALA A 35 -3.06 -1.77 2.15
N VAL A 36 -4.06 -2.48 2.69
CA VAL A 36 -3.85 -3.49 3.74
C VAL A 36 -2.91 -4.61 3.26
N ARG A 37 -3.11 -5.12 2.04
CA ARG A 37 -2.23 -6.16 1.47
C ARG A 37 -0.78 -5.67 1.32
N LEU A 38 -0.59 -4.44 0.84
CA LEU A 38 0.72 -3.82 0.74
C LEU A 38 1.37 -3.62 2.11
N THR A 39 0.62 -3.15 3.11
CA THR A 39 1.11 -3.02 4.49
C THR A 39 1.55 -4.37 5.05
N VAL A 40 0.78 -5.44 4.82
CA VAL A 40 1.17 -6.80 5.22
C VAL A 40 2.44 -7.25 4.51
N GLY A 41 2.59 -6.98 3.21
CA GLY A 41 3.80 -7.30 2.45
C GLY A 41 5.04 -6.56 2.96
N VAL A 42 4.92 -5.25 3.18
CA VAL A 42 5.97 -4.43 3.80
C VAL A 42 6.33 -4.98 5.18
N PHE A 43 5.34 -5.33 6.00
CA PHE A 43 5.56 -5.86 7.34
C PHE A 43 6.27 -7.22 7.32
N MET A 44 5.88 -8.12 6.40
CA MET A 44 6.56 -9.40 6.20
C MET A 44 8.02 -9.22 5.76
N LEU A 45 8.28 -8.32 4.79
CA LEU A 45 9.64 -8.02 4.34
C LEU A 45 10.48 -7.37 5.43
N PHE A 46 9.88 -6.51 6.25
CA PHE A 46 10.54 -5.91 7.40
C PHE A 46 10.96 -6.98 8.41
N LEU A 47 10.05 -7.88 8.80
CA LEU A 47 10.36 -9.01 9.68
C LEU A 47 11.47 -9.88 9.10
N LEU A 48 11.39 -10.18 7.80
CA LEU A 48 12.40 -10.98 7.12
C LEU A 48 13.75 -10.28 7.08
N ASN A 49 13.80 -8.97 6.87
CA ASN A 49 15.06 -8.21 6.92
C ASN A 49 15.65 -8.17 8.33
N VAL A 50 14.83 -8.06 9.37
CA VAL A 50 15.30 -8.08 10.77
C VAL A 50 15.88 -9.45 11.13
N ILE A 51 15.19 -10.53 10.79
CA ILE A 51 15.67 -11.90 11.07
C ILE A 51 16.84 -12.27 10.14
N GLY A 52 16.76 -11.82 8.89
CA GLY A 52 17.72 -12.07 7.82
C GLY A 52 19.00 -11.24 7.91
N GLU A 53 19.02 -10.20 8.74
CA GLU A 53 20.21 -9.36 8.98
C GLU A 53 21.41 -10.22 9.43
N SER A 54 21.17 -11.21 10.30
CA SER A 54 22.20 -12.15 10.74
C SER A 54 22.78 -13.03 9.61
N PHE A 55 22.04 -13.18 8.51
CA PHE A 55 22.42 -13.94 7.32
C PHE A 55 22.88 -13.03 6.16
N ASN A 56 23.10 -11.72 6.39
CA ASN A 56 23.33 -10.71 5.33
C ASN A 56 22.21 -10.66 4.28
N LEU A 57 21.02 -11.16 4.62
CA LEU A 57 19.88 -11.25 3.73
C LEU A 57 19.02 -10.00 3.89
N HIS A 58 19.29 -9.01 3.03
CA HIS A 58 18.53 -7.77 2.96
C HIS A 58 17.80 -7.66 1.62
N ILE A 59 16.47 -7.65 1.67
CA ILE A 59 15.59 -7.44 0.52
C ILE A 59 15.11 -5.99 0.56
N PRO A 60 15.30 -5.20 -0.52
CA PRO A 60 14.86 -3.82 -0.53
C PRO A 60 13.35 -3.72 -0.32
N ILE A 61 12.91 -2.90 0.64
CA ILE A 61 11.49 -2.65 0.92
C ILE A 61 11.03 -1.51 0.00
N ASN A 62 10.51 -1.86 -1.18
CA ASN A 62 9.97 -0.90 -2.14
C ASN A 62 8.58 -1.32 -2.59
N LEU A 63 7.92 -0.49 -3.41
CA LEU A 63 6.55 -0.78 -3.85
C LEU A 63 6.43 -2.10 -4.62
N ALA A 64 7.47 -2.49 -5.37
CA ALA A 64 7.47 -3.73 -6.14
C ALA A 64 7.57 -4.97 -5.23
N THR A 65 8.54 -5.01 -4.32
CA THR A 65 8.72 -6.13 -3.39
C THR A 65 7.56 -6.21 -2.39
N ALA A 66 7.05 -5.06 -1.92
CA ALA A 66 5.86 -4.98 -1.07
C ALA A 66 4.59 -5.47 -1.79
N SER A 67 4.45 -5.20 -3.09
CA SER A 67 3.33 -5.72 -3.89
C SER A 67 3.42 -7.22 -4.08
N ILE A 68 4.61 -7.75 -4.39
CA ILE A 68 4.82 -9.19 -4.58
C ILE A 68 4.56 -9.93 -3.27
N SER A 69 5.19 -9.51 -2.17
CA SER A 69 5.00 -10.10 -0.83
C SER A 69 3.60 -9.86 -0.28
N GLY A 70 2.95 -8.73 -0.59
CA GLY A 70 1.62 -8.40 -0.08
C GLY A 70 0.47 -9.06 -0.84
N ILE A 71 0.63 -9.27 -2.15
CA ILE A 71 -0.38 -9.93 -3.00
C ILE A 71 -0.23 -11.45 -2.93
N LEU A 72 1.00 -11.98 -3.03
CA LEU A 72 1.24 -13.42 -2.93
C LEU A 72 1.35 -13.89 -1.47
N GLY A 73 1.68 -13.02 -0.51
CA GLY A 73 1.89 -13.40 0.88
C GLY A 73 3.22 -14.14 1.07
N LEU A 74 3.19 -15.16 1.94
CA LEU A 74 4.34 -16.02 2.26
C LEU A 74 5.07 -16.61 1.02
N PRO A 75 4.39 -17.15 -0.01
CA PRO A 75 5.08 -17.63 -1.21
C PRO A 75 5.77 -16.51 -2.00
N GLY A 76 5.25 -15.28 -1.97
CA GLY A 76 5.91 -14.12 -2.59
C GLY A 76 7.20 -13.73 -1.86
N VAL A 77 7.18 -13.79 -0.53
CA VAL A 77 8.38 -13.59 0.30
C VAL A 77 9.41 -14.67 0.02
N ALA A 78 9.01 -15.94 -0.02
CA ALA A 78 9.91 -17.05 -0.33
C ALA A 78 10.54 -16.91 -1.73
N ALA A 79 9.76 -16.52 -2.75
CA ALA A 79 10.29 -16.27 -4.09
C ALA A 79 11.34 -15.17 -4.11
N LEU A 80 11.12 -14.06 -3.40
CA LEU A 80 12.10 -12.96 -3.31
C LEU A 80 13.39 -13.40 -2.60
N VAL A 81 13.28 -14.22 -1.56
CA VAL A 81 14.43 -14.83 -0.86
C VAL A 81 15.21 -15.74 -1.82
N PHE A 82 14.53 -16.62 -2.55
CA PHE A 82 15.17 -17.51 -3.53
C PHE A 82 15.91 -16.73 -4.61
N ILE A 83 15.29 -15.70 -5.19
CA ILE A 83 15.93 -14.84 -6.21
C ILE A 83 17.20 -14.20 -5.66
N LYS A 84 17.16 -13.72 -4.40
CA LYS A 84 18.30 -13.08 -3.77
C LYS A 84 19.42 -14.05 -3.39
N LEU A 85 19.09 -15.31 -3.11
CA LEU A 85 20.06 -16.38 -2.82
C LEU A 85 20.66 -16.99 -4.09
N SER A 86 19.94 -16.95 -5.22
CA SER A 86 20.41 -17.49 -6.50
C SER A 86 21.33 -16.56 -7.30
N GLY A 87 21.50 -15.31 -6.86
CA GLY A 87 22.25 -14.26 -7.56
C GLY A 87 23.42 -13.71 -6.75
#